data_AF-A0AAJ2TG34-F1
#
_entry.id   AF-A0AAJ2TG34-F1
#
_cell.length_a   1.000
_cell.length_b   1.000
_cell.length_c   1.000
_cell.angle_alpha   90.00
_cell.angle_beta   90.00
_cell.angle_gamma   90.00
#
_symmetry.space_group_name_H-M   'P 1'
#
loop_
_entity.id
_entity.type
_entity.pdbx_description
1 polymer ?
#
loop_
_entity_poly.entity_id
_entity_poly.type
_entity_poly.pdbx_seq_one_letter_code
_entity_poly.pdbx_strand_id
1 'polypeptide(L)'
;MTRNEFITSLSARLQGIPGTERQKALDWYSELICDRMEEMPEADAVSGIGSVDEIAGEILSQYRQNTTAVHSSDGTEPQSRRSPDKGVNTALVIFAAAVLSPIWLPLLIVGLSLALIAVVLVWCAVVTVGVMLVSAAAVGVVGLFYGFWAMFVINPAYGLLVLGAALTAAGLTLALIPLIVVTVKGAAKFTVWSVGKICCLVHRKGK
;
A
#
# COMPACT_ATOMS: atom_id res chain seq x y z
N MET A 1 -22.02 33.75 -38.00
CA MET A 1 -20.54 33.76 -38.12
C MET A 1 -20.13 32.47 -38.80
N THR A 2 -19.25 32.56 -39.80
CA THR A 2 -18.66 31.37 -40.45
C THR A 2 -17.53 30.81 -39.58
N ARG A 3 -17.13 29.56 -39.82
CA ARG A 3 -15.99 28.91 -39.14
C ARG A 3 -14.73 29.76 -39.24
N ASN A 4 -14.46 30.30 -40.43
CA ASN A 4 -13.27 31.12 -40.67
C ASN A 4 -13.34 32.46 -39.92
N GLU A 5 -14.52 33.07 -39.83
CA GLU A 5 -14.72 34.30 -39.03
C GLU A 5 -14.51 34.04 -37.54
N PHE A 6 -14.99 32.90 -37.02
CA PHE A 6 -14.81 32.51 -35.63
C PHE A 6 -13.33 32.30 -35.27
N ILE A 7 -12.61 31.51 -36.06
CA ILE A 7 -11.18 31.22 -35.83
C ILE A 7 -10.34 32.50 -35.96
N THR A 8 -10.64 33.35 -36.94
CA THR A 8 -9.96 34.63 -37.11
C THR A 8 -10.17 35.53 -35.89
N SER A 9 -11.42 35.63 -35.42
CA SER A 9 -11.77 36.44 -34.23
C SER A 9 -11.16 35.89 -32.94
N LEU A 10 -11.12 34.56 -32.78
CA LEU A 10 -10.48 33.91 -31.64
C LEU A 10 -8.96 34.14 -31.66
N SER A 11 -8.32 34.05 -32.83
CA SER A 11 -6.88 34.29 -32.98
C SER A 11 -6.47 35.72 -32.61
N ALA A 12 -7.32 36.70 -32.93
CA ALA A 12 -7.10 38.11 -32.61
C ALA A 12 -7.15 38.37 -31.10
N ARG A 13 -8.03 37.66 -30.37
CA ARG A 13 -8.17 37.78 -28.91
C ARG A 13 -7.10 37.01 -28.15
N LEU A 14 -6.54 35.96 -28.75
CA LEU A 14 -5.47 35.14 -28.18
C LEU A 14 -4.05 35.69 -28.49
N GLN A 15 -3.90 36.97 -28.84
CA GLN A 15 -2.56 37.58 -29.02
C GLN A 15 -1.72 37.63 -27.73
N GLY A 16 -2.34 37.44 -26.56
CA GLY A 16 -1.65 37.44 -25.26
C GLY A 16 -0.90 36.15 -24.90
N ILE A 17 -0.92 35.12 -25.77
CA ILE A 17 -0.28 33.81 -25.52
C ILE A 17 0.71 33.44 -26.65
N PRO A 18 1.74 32.64 -26.38
CA PRO A 18 2.75 32.25 -27.37
C PRO A 18 2.10 31.54 -28.55
N GLY A 19 2.66 31.80 -29.75
CA GLY A 19 2.07 31.35 -31.02
C GLY A 19 1.86 29.84 -31.12
N THR A 20 2.65 29.04 -30.40
CA THR A 20 2.51 27.57 -30.33
C THR A 20 1.26 27.12 -29.59
N GLU A 21 0.98 27.71 -28.42
CA GLU A 21 -0.24 27.41 -27.63
C GLU A 21 -1.49 28.00 -28.30
N ARG A 22 -1.35 29.19 -28.91
CA ARG A 22 -2.40 29.78 -29.72
C ARG A 22 -2.82 28.86 -30.87
N GLN A 23 -1.86 28.30 -31.60
CA GLN A 23 -2.17 27.43 -32.74
C GLN A 23 -2.89 26.16 -32.29
N LYS A 24 -2.45 25.52 -31.20
CA LYS A 24 -3.12 24.35 -30.64
C LYS A 24 -4.58 24.63 -30.27
N ALA A 25 -4.85 25.78 -29.65
CA ALA A 25 -6.20 26.15 -29.29
C ALA A 25 -7.06 26.37 -30.55
N LEU A 26 -6.54 27.09 -31.55
CA LEU A 26 -7.26 27.31 -32.81
C LEU A 26 -7.54 26.00 -33.56
N ASP A 27 -6.57 25.09 -33.61
CA ASP A 27 -6.71 23.79 -34.26
C ASP A 27 -7.81 22.97 -33.58
N TRP A 28 -7.81 22.90 -32.24
CA TRP A 28 -8.83 22.18 -31.46
C TRP A 28 -10.25 22.72 -31.70
N TYR A 29 -10.43 24.04 -31.63
CA TYR A 29 -11.73 24.65 -31.91
C TYR A 29 -12.14 24.51 -33.37
N SER A 30 -11.17 24.47 -34.30
CA SER A 30 -11.47 24.25 -35.72
C SER A 30 -11.99 22.83 -35.96
N GLU A 31 -11.41 21.81 -35.31
CA GLU A 31 -11.83 20.41 -35.39
C GLU A 31 -13.21 20.25 -34.73
N LEU A 32 -13.43 20.85 -33.56
CA LEU A 32 -14.71 20.85 -32.87
C LEU A 32 -15.86 21.45 -33.70
N ILE A 33 -15.61 22.57 -34.41
CA ILE A 33 -16.59 23.15 -35.33
C ILE A 33 -16.81 22.20 -36.52
N CYS A 34 -15.75 21.56 -37.01
CA CYS A 34 -15.81 20.62 -38.12
C CYS A 34 -16.71 19.41 -37.80
N ASP A 35 -16.55 18.83 -36.62
CA ASP A 35 -17.36 17.70 -36.15
C ASP A 35 -18.84 18.09 -36.02
N ARG A 36 -19.11 19.31 -35.53
CA ARG A 36 -20.49 19.81 -35.41
C ARG A 36 -21.12 20.17 -36.76
N MET A 37 -20.31 20.57 -37.74
CA MET A 37 -20.78 20.82 -39.11
C MET A 37 -21.21 19.54 -39.82
N GLU A 38 -20.82 18.35 -39.34
CA GLU A 38 -21.28 17.07 -39.88
C GLU A 38 -22.76 16.81 -39.53
N GLU A 39 -23.22 17.29 -38.37
CA GLU A 39 -24.59 17.07 -37.88
C GLU A 39 -25.53 18.28 -38.11
N MET A 40 -24.97 19.49 -38.24
CA MET A 40 -25.74 20.74 -38.25
C MET A 40 -25.20 21.76 -39.26
N PRO A 41 -26.05 22.68 -39.76
CA PRO A 41 -25.59 23.76 -40.61
C PRO A 41 -24.57 24.65 -39.87
N GLU A 42 -23.62 25.21 -40.63
CA GLU A 42 -22.49 25.99 -40.09
C GLU A 42 -22.91 27.10 -39.12
N ALA A 43 -24.04 27.77 -39.39
CA ALA A 43 -24.55 28.83 -38.53
C ALA A 43 -24.89 28.33 -37.11
N ASP A 44 -25.48 27.14 -36.99
CA ASP A 44 -25.86 26.53 -35.71
C ASP A 44 -24.65 25.92 -35.01
N ALA A 45 -23.75 25.28 -35.77
CA ALA A 45 -22.52 24.67 -35.25
C ALA A 45 -21.62 25.70 -34.52
N VAL A 46 -21.45 26.89 -35.09
CA VAL A 46 -20.63 27.94 -34.47
C VAL A 46 -21.38 28.63 -33.31
N SER A 47 -22.71 28.74 -33.38
CA SER A 47 -23.51 29.30 -32.28
C SER A 47 -23.55 28.42 -31.03
N GLY A 48 -23.51 27.09 -31.21
CA GLY A 48 -23.62 26.10 -30.13
C GLY A 48 -22.35 25.85 -29.34
N ILE A 49 -21.22 26.47 -29.70
CA ILE A 49 -19.94 26.34 -28.99
C ILE A 49 -19.75 27.45 -27.95
N GLY A 50 -20.44 28.58 -28.10
CA GLY A 50 -20.37 29.72 -27.19
C GLY A 50 -19.81 30.98 -27.83
N SER A 51 -19.69 32.05 -27.04
CA SER A 51 -19.19 33.33 -27.54
C SER A 51 -17.65 33.34 -27.64
N VAL A 52 -17.11 34.01 -28.68
CA VAL A 52 -15.66 34.12 -28.89
C VAL A 52 -14.97 34.78 -27.69
N ASP A 53 -15.63 35.74 -27.05
CA ASP A 53 -15.16 36.43 -25.84
C ASP A 53 -14.94 35.48 -24.66
N GLU A 54 -15.92 34.61 -24.40
CA GLU A 54 -15.91 33.67 -23.28
C GLU A 54 -14.82 32.63 -23.44
N ILE A 55 -14.72 32.04 -24.64
CA ILE A 55 -13.71 31.04 -24.99
C ILE A 55 -12.30 31.65 -24.93
N ALA A 56 -12.11 32.85 -25.46
CA ALA A 56 -10.83 33.55 -25.35
C ALA A 56 -10.47 33.84 -23.88
N GLY A 57 -11.45 34.26 -23.06
CA GLY A 57 -11.28 34.49 -21.64
C GLY A 57 -10.84 33.24 -20.88
N GLU A 58 -11.47 32.10 -21.16
CA GLU A 58 -11.13 30.82 -20.55
C GLU A 58 -9.70 30.40 -20.90
N ILE A 59 -9.33 30.39 -22.18
CA ILE A 59 -7.98 30.02 -22.64
C ILE A 59 -6.92 30.93 -22.03
N LEU A 60 -7.16 32.24 -21.99
CA LEU A 60 -6.24 33.21 -21.38
C LEU A 60 -6.12 33.00 -19.87
N SER A 61 -7.22 32.65 -19.19
CA SER A 61 -7.21 32.39 -17.74
C SER A 61 -6.43 31.11 -17.40
N GLN A 62 -6.63 30.03 -18.16
CA GLN A 62 -5.91 28.77 -18.03
C GLN A 62 -4.42 28.99 -18.31
N TYR A 63 -4.09 29.73 -19.37
CA TYR A 63 -2.71 30.06 -19.69
C TYR A 63 -2.05 30.90 -18.59
N ARG A 64 -2.74 31.91 -18.05
CA ARG A 64 -2.19 32.72 -16.94
C ARG A 64 -1.94 31.87 -15.71
N GLN A 65 -2.88 31.02 -15.29
CA GLN A 65 -2.65 30.13 -14.14
C GLN A 65 -1.43 29.23 -14.34
N ASN A 66 -1.24 28.72 -15.56
CA ASN A 66 -0.10 27.88 -15.90
C ASN A 66 1.24 28.66 -16.00
N THR A 67 1.20 29.95 -16.37
CA THR A 67 2.39 30.78 -16.62
C THR A 67 2.79 31.67 -15.43
N THR A 68 1.84 32.12 -14.59
CA THR A 68 2.16 32.80 -13.33
C THR A 68 2.83 31.87 -12.33
N ALA A 69 2.62 30.55 -12.46
CA ALA A 69 3.41 29.53 -11.77
C ALA A 69 4.87 29.44 -12.26
N VAL A 70 5.21 30.07 -13.39
CA VAL A 70 6.50 29.95 -14.11
C VAL A 70 7.34 31.24 -14.06
N HIS A 71 6.80 32.38 -13.60
CA HIS A 71 7.49 33.70 -13.67
C HIS A 71 7.89 34.32 -12.32
N SER A 72 7.97 33.55 -11.23
CA SER A 72 8.58 34.02 -9.96
C SER A 72 10.07 33.67 -9.83
N SER A 73 10.75 33.33 -10.93
CA SER A 73 12.16 32.94 -10.95
C SER A 73 12.97 33.86 -11.87
N ASP A 74 13.47 34.98 -11.33
CA ASP A 74 14.64 35.66 -11.90
C ASP A 74 15.46 36.31 -10.77
N GLY A 75 16.77 36.04 -10.77
CA GLY A 75 17.70 36.54 -9.76
C GLY A 75 18.82 35.57 -9.33
N THR A 76 19.78 35.34 -10.25
CA THR A 76 21.22 35.08 -9.97
C THR A 76 21.69 33.63 -9.71
N GLU A 77 22.31 33.07 -10.76
CA GLU A 77 23.20 31.89 -10.83
C GLU A 77 24.65 32.21 -10.31
N PRO A 78 25.58 31.23 -10.03
CA PRO A 78 25.90 30.07 -10.89
C PRO A 78 26.25 28.70 -10.24
N GLN A 79 25.98 27.63 -11.02
CA GLN A 79 26.70 26.34 -11.25
C GLN A 79 27.49 25.68 -10.08
N SER A 80 27.45 24.38 -9.75
CA SER A 80 27.36 23.12 -10.52
C SER A 80 27.68 22.00 -9.48
N ARG A 81 27.10 20.80 -9.36
CA ARG A 81 26.18 19.94 -10.14
C ARG A 81 25.63 18.86 -9.18
N ARG A 82 24.38 18.43 -9.41
CA ARG A 82 23.57 17.32 -8.84
C ARG A 82 22.67 17.61 -7.63
N SER A 83 21.59 18.30 -7.93
CA SER A 83 20.23 18.37 -7.31
C SER A 83 19.40 19.34 -8.20
N PRO A 84 18.10 19.62 -8.04
CA PRO A 84 16.92 18.91 -7.50
C PRO A 84 15.62 19.11 -8.35
N ASP A 85 15.02 18.06 -8.93
CA ASP A 85 13.66 18.14 -9.53
C ASP A 85 12.58 17.79 -8.48
N LYS A 86 12.13 18.78 -7.69
CA LYS A 86 11.17 18.54 -6.59
C LYS A 86 9.78 19.17 -6.77
N GLY A 87 9.53 19.93 -7.85
CA GLY A 87 8.22 20.57 -8.09
C GLY A 87 7.24 19.70 -8.86
N VAL A 88 7.62 19.29 -10.08
CA VAL A 88 6.77 18.46 -10.96
C VAL A 88 6.56 17.06 -10.39
N ASN A 89 7.58 16.49 -9.76
CA ASN A 89 7.46 15.17 -9.15
C ASN A 89 6.56 15.21 -7.91
N THR A 90 6.44 16.33 -7.19
CA THR A 90 5.55 16.42 -6.03
C THR A 90 4.08 16.52 -6.44
N ALA A 91 3.74 17.29 -7.49
CA ALA A 91 2.37 17.34 -8.01
C ALA A 91 1.92 16.03 -8.68
N LEU A 92 2.81 15.40 -9.46
CA LEU A 92 2.60 14.04 -9.99
C LEU A 92 2.56 12.99 -8.88
N VAL A 93 3.39 13.10 -7.84
CA VAL A 93 3.30 12.23 -6.65
C VAL A 93 2.03 12.49 -5.87
N ILE A 94 1.49 13.71 -5.83
CA ILE A 94 0.21 14.02 -5.16
C ILE A 94 -0.97 13.46 -5.95
N PHE A 95 -0.98 13.59 -7.29
CA PHE A 95 -2.02 12.99 -8.13
C PHE A 95 -1.90 11.45 -8.18
N ALA A 96 -0.69 10.92 -8.31
CA ALA A 96 -0.43 9.50 -8.19
C ALA A 96 -0.73 8.99 -6.78
N ALA A 97 -0.46 9.74 -5.72
CA ALA A 97 -0.83 9.40 -4.35
C ALA A 97 -2.34 9.47 -4.15
N ALA A 98 -3.08 10.37 -4.81
CA ALA A 98 -4.54 10.41 -4.75
C ALA A 98 -5.17 9.18 -5.42
N VAL A 99 -4.59 8.67 -6.51
CA VAL A 99 -5.04 7.45 -7.20
C VAL A 99 -4.50 6.17 -6.53
N LEU A 100 -3.31 6.20 -5.91
CA LEU A 100 -2.78 5.10 -5.09
C LEU A 100 -3.39 5.08 -3.69
N SER A 101 -3.92 6.18 -3.16
CA SER A 101 -4.54 6.30 -1.83
C SER A 101 -5.63 5.25 -1.60
N PRO A 102 -6.60 5.04 -2.52
CA PRO A 102 -7.62 4.00 -2.36
C PRO A 102 -7.08 2.57 -2.53
N ILE A 103 -5.88 2.36 -3.09
CA ILE A 103 -5.24 1.04 -3.23
C ILE A 103 -4.33 0.73 -2.03
N TRP A 104 -3.71 1.74 -1.44
CA TRP A 104 -2.86 1.59 -0.25
C TRP A 104 -3.67 1.23 1.00
N LEU A 105 -4.89 1.72 1.10
CA LEU A 105 -5.79 1.44 2.23
C LEU A 105 -6.21 -0.05 2.31
N PRO A 106 -6.73 -0.71 1.25
CA PRO A 106 -7.01 -2.14 1.28
C PRO A 106 -5.74 -2.99 1.39
N LEU A 107 -4.62 -2.56 0.79
CA LEU A 107 -3.35 -3.27 0.91
C LEU A 107 -2.82 -3.29 2.35
N LEU A 108 -3.01 -2.19 3.09
CA LEU A 108 -2.65 -2.12 4.52
C LEU A 108 -3.55 -3.02 5.36
N ILE A 109 -4.85 -3.07 5.07
CA ILE A 109 -5.82 -3.95 5.76
C ILE A 109 -5.46 -5.43 5.51
N VAL A 110 -5.18 -5.81 4.26
CA VAL A 110 -4.76 -7.18 3.93
C VAL A 110 -3.45 -7.51 4.62
N GLY A 111 -2.46 -6.61 4.59
CA GLY A 111 -1.19 -6.78 5.29
C GLY A 111 -1.35 -6.98 6.80
N LEU A 112 -2.23 -6.20 7.44
CA LEU A 112 -2.54 -6.34 8.86
C LEU A 112 -3.25 -7.67 9.14
N SER A 113 -4.21 -8.05 8.31
CA SER A 113 -4.93 -9.33 8.48
C SER A 113 -3.97 -10.52 8.38
N LEU A 114 -3.04 -10.50 7.43
CA LEU A 114 -2.06 -11.57 7.25
C LEU A 114 -1.07 -11.64 8.42
N ALA A 115 -0.67 -10.48 8.95
CA ALA A 115 0.16 -10.42 10.15
C ALA A 115 -0.57 -10.99 11.38
N LEU A 116 -1.85 -10.67 11.57
CA LEU A 116 -2.66 -11.24 12.65
C LEU A 116 -2.80 -12.75 12.52
N ILE A 117 -3.08 -13.26 11.31
CA ILE A 117 -3.15 -14.70 11.04
C ILE A 117 -1.81 -15.37 11.39
N ALA A 118 -0.68 -14.80 10.96
CA ALA A 118 0.64 -15.34 11.27
C ALA A 118 0.90 -15.40 12.79
N VAL A 119 0.53 -14.34 13.53
CA VAL A 119 0.66 -14.32 15.00
C VAL A 119 -0.22 -15.41 15.63
N VAL A 120 -1.47 -15.53 15.21
CA VAL A 120 -2.40 -16.56 15.72
C VAL A 120 -1.86 -17.96 15.44
N LEU A 121 -1.35 -18.23 14.24
CA LEU A 121 -0.78 -19.53 13.88
C LEU A 121 0.43 -19.88 14.75
N VAL A 122 1.31 -18.92 15.01
CA VAL A 122 2.47 -19.10 15.89
C VAL A 122 2.01 -19.42 17.32
N TRP A 123 1.03 -18.69 17.85
CA TRP A 123 0.50 -18.95 19.19
C TRP A 123 -0.25 -20.28 19.28
N CYS A 124 -1.02 -20.67 18.25
CA CYS A 124 -1.62 -21.98 18.16
C CYS A 124 -0.57 -23.09 18.22
N ALA A 125 0.53 -22.96 17.48
CA ALA A 125 1.63 -23.93 17.51
C ALA A 125 2.29 -24.02 18.90
N VAL A 126 2.45 -22.88 19.59
CA VAL A 126 2.97 -22.87 20.97
C VAL A 126 2.02 -23.61 21.91
N VAL A 127 0.71 -23.35 21.81
CA VAL A 127 -0.31 -24.00 22.66
C VAL A 127 -0.37 -25.50 22.40
N THR A 128 -0.38 -25.95 21.15
CA THR A 128 -0.46 -27.39 20.84
C THR A 128 0.75 -28.14 21.38
N VAL A 129 1.97 -27.61 21.20
CA VAL A 129 3.18 -28.20 21.77
C VAL A 129 3.11 -28.19 23.31
N GLY A 130 2.61 -27.12 23.91
CA GLY A 130 2.38 -27.03 25.36
C GLY A 130 1.45 -28.13 25.89
N VAL A 131 0.31 -28.34 25.22
CA VAL A 131 -0.65 -29.39 25.59
C VAL A 131 -0.05 -30.79 25.43
N MET A 132 0.73 -31.02 24.37
CA MET A 132 1.42 -32.30 24.17
C MET A 132 2.41 -32.62 25.30
N LEU A 133 3.14 -31.62 25.82
CA LEU A 133 4.04 -31.83 26.97
C LEU A 133 3.28 -32.15 28.25
N VAL A 134 2.21 -31.41 28.54
CA VAL A 134 1.43 -31.59 29.77
C VAL A 134 0.77 -32.97 29.76
N SER A 135 0.20 -33.37 28.63
CA SER A 135 -0.37 -34.72 28.47
C SER A 135 0.70 -35.80 28.56
N ALA A 136 1.86 -35.63 27.92
CA ALA A 136 2.98 -36.57 28.04
C ALA A 136 3.49 -36.69 29.48
N ALA A 137 3.59 -35.57 30.22
CA ALA A 137 3.97 -35.56 31.63
C ALA A 137 2.92 -36.28 32.50
N ALA A 138 1.63 -36.03 32.26
CA ALA A 138 0.55 -36.69 32.98
C ALA A 138 0.56 -38.22 32.74
N VAL A 139 0.71 -38.65 31.49
CA VAL A 139 0.85 -40.08 31.14
C VAL A 139 2.10 -40.68 31.77
N GLY A 140 3.22 -39.96 31.79
CA GLY A 140 4.46 -40.39 32.45
C GLY A 140 4.26 -40.64 33.96
N VAL A 141 3.61 -39.71 34.66
CA VAL A 141 3.32 -39.84 36.10
C VAL A 141 2.40 -41.03 36.37
N VAL A 142 1.30 -41.16 35.62
CA VAL A 142 0.38 -42.30 35.76
C VAL A 142 1.09 -43.62 35.44
N GLY A 143 1.95 -43.63 34.42
CA GLY A 143 2.78 -44.77 34.03
C GLY A 143 3.77 -45.20 35.12
N LEU A 144 4.33 -44.24 35.89
CA LEU A 144 5.18 -44.55 37.04
C LEU A 144 4.41 -45.26 38.16
N PHE A 145 3.22 -44.74 38.51
CA PHE A 145 2.37 -45.38 39.53
C PHE A 145 1.90 -46.76 39.09
N TYR A 146 1.46 -46.89 37.83
CA TYR A 146 1.04 -48.17 37.28
C TYR A 146 2.19 -49.18 37.19
N GLY A 147 3.38 -48.74 36.74
CA GLY A 147 4.58 -49.58 36.67
C GLY A 147 5.00 -50.10 38.04
N PHE A 148 4.95 -49.24 39.07
CA PHE A 148 5.26 -49.63 40.44
C PHE A 148 4.25 -50.65 40.98
N TRP A 149 2.95 -50.42 40.76
CA TRP A 149 1.90 -51.38 41.13
C TRP A 149 2.06 -52.74 40.40
N ALA A 150 2.35 -52.70 39.10
CA ALA A 150 2.49 -53.90 38.27
C ALA A 150 3.66 -54.80 38.66
N MET A 151 4.73 -54.25 39.28
CA MET A 151 5.83 -55.06 39.81
C MET A 151 5.40 -56.02 40.92
N PHE A 152 4.44 -55.62 41.75
CA PHE A 152 3.98 -56.43 42.89
C PHE A 152 2.84 -57.38 42.54
N VAL A 153 2.02 -57.05 41.53
CA VAL A 153 0.78 -57.80 41.22
C VAL A 153 0.93 -58.74 40.02
N ILE A 154 1.62 -58.32 38.96
CA ILE A 154 1.66 -59.06 37.69
C ILE A 154 2.98 -59.83 37.56
N ASN A 155 4.07 -59.09 37.34
CA ASN A 155 5.41 -59.65 37.17
C ASN A 155 6.45 -58.53 37.30
N PRO A 156 7.53 -58.70 38.09
CA PRO A 156 8.56 -57.69 38.26
C PRO A 156 9.23 -57.27 36.94
N ALA A 157 9.41 -58.19 35.98
CA ALA A 157 10.03 -57.86 34.70
C ALA A 157 9.16 -56.90 33.85
N TYR A 158 7.84 -57.10 33.86
CA TYR A 158 6.90 -56.23 33.14
C TYR A 158 6.83 -54.83 33.77
N GLY A 159 6.76 -54.76 35.11
CA GLY A 159 6.77 -53.49 35.83
C GLY A 159 8.06 -52.68 35.59
N LEU A 160 9.22 -53.33 35.56
CA LEU A 160 10.51 -52.67 35.28
C LEU A 160 10.55 -52.06 33.86
N LEU A 161 9.99 -52.76 32.88
CA LEU A 161 9.92 -52.29 31.49
C LEU A 161 9.01 -51.06 31.37
N VAL A 162 7.84 -51.10 32.00
CA VAL A 162 6.90 -49.96 32.02
C VAL A 162 7.51 -48.75 32.73
N LEU A 163 8.21 -48.96 33.86
CA LEU A 163 8.93 -47.89 34.56
C LEU A 163 10.04 -47.28 33.69
N GLY A 164 10.82 -48.11 32.99
CA GLY A 164 11.83 -47.64 32.04
C GLY A 164 11.25 -46.84 30.88
N ALA A 165 10.12 -47.28 30.32
CA ALA A 165 9.40 -46.57 29.27
C ALA A 165 8.85 -45.22 29.77
N ALA A 166 8.27 -45.18 30.98
CA ALA A 166 7.80 -43.95 31.59
C ALA A 166 8.96 -42.97 31.86
N LEU A 167 10.12 -43.45 32.29
CA LEU A 167 11.28 -42.63 32.59
C LEU A 167 11.93 -42.05 31.33
N THR A 168 12.04 -42.84 30.26
CA THR A 168 12.54 -42.38 28.96
C THR A 168 11.58 -41.36 28.32
N ALA A 169 10.27 -41.60 28.40
CA ALA A 169 9.26 -40.64 27.96
C ALA A 169 9.31 -39.33 28.77
N ALA A 170 9.44 -39.41 30.10
CA ALA A 170 9.60 -38.24 30.96
C ALA A 170 10.89 -37.47 30.64
N GLY A 171 12.01 -38.17 30.45
CA GLY A 171 13.30 -37.59 30.06
C GLY A 171 13.24 -36.88 28.71
N LEU A 172 12.58 -37.48 27.71
CA LEU A 172 12.39 -36.87 26.40
C LEU A 172 11.50 -35.63 26.47
N THR A 173 10.44 -35.68 27.27
CA THR A 173 9.56 -34.54 27.53
C THR A 173 10.34 -33.38 28.15
N LEU A 174 11.21 -33.66 29.13
CA LEU A 174 12.06 -32.66 29.77
C LEU A 174 13.08 -32.04 28.80
N ALA A 175 13.67 -32.87 27.93
CA ALA A 175 14.63 -32.43 26.92
C ALA A 175 14.00 -31.52 25.86
N LEU A 176 12.69 -31.65 25.61
CA LEU A 176 11.96 -30.80 24.67
C LEU A 176 11.65 -29.41 25.28
N ILE A 177 11.46 -29.26 26.59
CA ILE A 177 11.16 -27.97 27.25
C ILE A 177 12.02 -26.78 26.78
N PRO A 178 13.36 -26.85 26.70
CA PRO A 178 14.17 -25.74 26.20
C PRO A 178 13.85 -25.35 24.75
N LEU A 179 13.44 -26.30 23.90
CA LEU A 179 13.01 -26.03 22.52
C LEU A 179 11.74 -25.15 22.50
N ILE A 180 10.82 -25.35 23.45
CA ILE A 180 9.65 -24.48 23.63
C ILE A 180 10.08 -23.08 24.07
N VAL A 181 10.99 -22.97 25.04
CA VAL A 181 11.44 -21.65 25.51
C VAL A 181 12.11 -20.85 24.39
N VAL A 182 12.87 -21.52 23.51
CA VAL A 182 13.47 -20.89 22.32
C VAL A 182 12.40 -20.45 21.32
N THR A 183 11.42 -21.30 21.02
CA THR A 183 10.34 -20.96 20.08
C THR A 183 9.43 -19.85 20.60
N VAL A 184 9.11 -19.83 21.90
CA VAL A 184 8.34 -18.77 22.55
C VAL A 184 9.11 -17.44 22.54
N LYS A 185 10.41 -17.46 22.86
CA LYS A 185 11.25 -16.24 22.76
C LYS A 185 11.34 -15.74 21.32
N GLY A 186 11.42 -16.64 20.35
CA GLY A 186 11.38 -16.31 18.92
C GLY A 186 10.06 -15.68 18.51
N ALA A 187 8.93 -16.28 18.89
CA ALA A 187 7.59 -15.79 18.65
C ALA A 187 7.34 -14.40 19.28
N ALA A 188 7.80 -14.20 20.52
CA ALA A 188 7.69 -12.91 21.22
C ALA A 188 8.51 -11.82 20.51
N LYS A 189 9.76 -12.11 20.12
CA LYS A 189 10.59 -11.18 19.33
C LYS A 189 9.96 -10.87 17.98
N PHE A 190 9.40 -11.86 17.30
CA PHE A 190 8.73 -11.69 16.02
C PHE A 190 7.47 -10.83 16.13
N THR A 191 6.69 -11.01 17.21
CA THR A 191 5.50 -10.20 17.50
C THR A 191 5.89 -8.75 17.76
N VAL A 192 6.89 -8.50 18.63
CA VAL A 192 7.39 -7.15 18.93
C VAL A 192 7.98 -6.48 17.69
N TRP A 193 8.73 -7.21 16.87
CA TRP A 193 9.27 -6.69 15.61
C TRP A 193 8.18 -6.33 14.61
N SER A 194 7.15 -7.17 14.49
CA SER A 194 6.02 -6.94 13.57
C SER A 194 5.22 -5.71 14.00
N VAL A 195 4.88 -5.59 15.28
CA VAL A 195 4.18 -4.42 15.84
C VAL A 195 5.05 -3.15 15.70
N GLY A 196 6.35 -3.25 15.98
CA GLY A 196 7.29 -2.13 15.80
C GLY A 196 7.38 -1.66 14.35
N LYS A 197 7.38 -2.58 13.38
CA LYS A 197 7.37 -2.24 11.94
C LYS A 197 6.08 -1.55 11.53
N ILE A 198 4.93 -2.05 12.00
CA ILE A 198 3.62 -1.46 11.71
C ILE A 198 3.53 -0.05 12.31
N CYS A 199 3.99 0.13 13.56
CA CYS A 199 4.01 1.43 14.24
C CYS A 199 4.93 2.45 13.53
N CYS A 200 6.12 2.03 13.09
CA CYS A 200 7.02 2.86 12.28
C CYS A 200 6.43 3.23 10.92
N LEU A 201 5.72 2.32 10.26
CA LEU A 201 5.07 2.60 8.96
C LEU A 201 3.93 3.61 9.10
N VAL A 202 3.15 3.53 10.18
CA VAL A 202 2.09 4.51 10.49
C VAL A 202 2.70 5.87 10.84
N HIS A 203 3.73 5.93 11.68
CA HIS A 203 4.35 7.20 12.08
C HIS A 203 5.06 7.91 10.92
N ARG A 204 5.59 7.18 9.93
CA ARG A 204 6.26 7.75 8.75
C ARG A 204 5.28 8.32 7.70
N LYS A 205 4.00 7.95 7.73
CA LYS A 205 2.95 8.51 6.87
C LYS A 205 2.23 9.73 7.47
N GLY A 206 2.49 10.05 8.75
CA GLY A 206 1.90 11.19 9.47
C GLY A 206 2.77 12.47 9.50
N LYS A 207 3.90 12.49 8.80
CA LYS A 207 4.72 13.68 8.52
C LYS A 207 4.83 13.87 7.02
#